data_AF-A0ABD3P563-F1
#
_entry.id   AF-A0ABD3P563-F1
#
_cell.length_a   1.000
_cell.length_b   1.000
_cell.length_c   1.000
_cell.angle_alpha   90.00
_cell.angle_beta   90.00
_cell.angle_gamma   90.00
#
_symmetry.space_group_name_H-M   'P 1'
#
loop_
_entity.id
_entity.type
_entity.pdbx_description
1 polymer ?
#
loop_
_entity_poly.entity_id
_entity_poly.type
_entity_poly.pdbx_seq_one_letter_code
_entity_poly.pdbx_strand_id
1 'polypeptide(L)'
;MINGTYGQIHGISISVSDPDIVSTAINRAVAAGIPVITFDSDAEDSDRMAYVGTDNVAFGVELGKLLDQLAPQGGKYGVLSSSAPNVVQRFDGVTKRLADDSNWTPIQDSYKDCNDDIATALKIMYEFADMGVQAIIPVGGWPMWDKEGWKEFFNSNKDKNLTLIVGDTLEVQMQLMNEGYANGLVAFLEVLRYPLVLPKLEVDDNYIERLAIFGYVIFALIAVASLSLMVWTYLHKNTRVIKASQPFFLQMIIVGIIIFSSAIVPLTIDTDRYSQEASDIACMTVPWLLTIGFTTTVSVFQMYT
;
A
#
# COMPACT_ATOMS: atom_id res chain seq x y z
N MET A 1 -6.64 26.89 -10.62
CA MET A 1 -5.33 26.22 -10.81
C MET A 1 -4.61 26.24 -9.48
N ILE A 2 -4.39 25.07 -8.90
CA ILE A 2 -3.70 24.93 -7.61
C ILE A 2 -2.20 25.01 -7.91
N ASN A 3 -1.67 26.23 -8.05
CA ASN A 3 -0.24 26.46 -8.22
C ASN A 3 0.43 26.41 -6.84
N GLY A 4 0.66 25.20 -6.35
CA GLY A 4 1.51 24.92 -5.20
C GLY A 4 2.70 24.07 -5.63
N THR A 5 3.83 24.27 -4.97
CA THR A 5 5.16 23.63 -5.11
C THR A 5 5.22 22.10 -4.99
N TYR A 6 4.10 21.40 -5.16
CA TYR A 6 4.00 19.95 -5.17
C TYR A 6 3.93 19.48 -6.62
N GLY A 7 4.65 18.42 -6.97
CA GLY A 7 4.65 17.87 -8.32
C GLY A 7 3.23 17.59 -8.83
N GLN A 8 3.08 17.51 -10.15
CA GLN A 8 1.81 17.21 -10.80
C GLN A 8 1.20 15.91 -10.21
N ILE A 9 -0.01 16.01 -9.65
CA ILE A 9 -0.74 14.87 -9.09
C ILE A 9 -1.40 14.14 -10.26
N HIS A 10 -1.00 12.89 -10.49
CA HIS A 10 -1.51 12.06 -11.59
C HIS A 10 -2.75 11.23 -11.22
N GLY A 11 -3.13 11.19 -9.94
CA GLY A 11 -4.31 10.47 -9.48
C GLY A 11 -4.50 10.58 -7.97
N ILE A 12 -5.72 10.29 -7.51
CA ILE A 12 -6.11 10.29 -6.10
C ILE A 12 -6.79 8.97 -5.77
N SER A 13 -6.43 8.37 -4.64
CA SER A 13 -7.14 7.25 -4.03
C SER A 13 -7.58 7.67 -2.63
N ILE A 14 -8.86 7.50 -2.29
CA ILE A 14 -9.43 7.99 -1.03
C ILE A 14 -10.44 7.01 -0.41
N SER A 15 -10.31 6.74 0.89
CA SER A 15 -11.39 6.15 1.68
C SER A 15 -12.25 7.27 2.26
N VAL A 16 -13.53 7.26 1.91
CA VAL A 16 -14.44 8.38 2.14
C VAL A 16 -14.99 8.35 3.57
N SER A 17 -14.64 9.33 4.38
CA SER A 17 -15.19 9.46 5.74
C SER A 17 -16.62 10.01 5.77
N ASP A 18 -16.92 10.94 4.85
CA ASP A 18 -18.23 11.58 4.73
C ASP A 18 -18.53 11.79 3.23
N PRO A 19 -19.49 11.06 2.64
CA PRO A 19 -19.76 11.13 1.21
C PRO A 19 -20.30 12.51 0.80
N ASP A 20 -21.06 13.21 1.64
CA ASP A 20 -21.64 14.51 1.30
C ASP A 20 -20.55 15.59 1.20
N ILE A 21 -19.58 15.56 2.11
CA ILE A 21 -18.47 16.52 2.13
C ILE A 21 -17.44 16.19 1.04
N VAL A 22 -17.04 14.92 0.95
CA VAL A 22 -15.90 14.50 0.13
C VAL A 22 -16.26 14.46 -1.36
N SER A 23 -17.52 14.19 -1.73
CA SER A 23 -17.97 14.20 -3.14
C SER A 23 -17.66 15.52 -3.84
N THR A 24 -17.80 16.66 -3.14
CA THR A 24 -17.46 17.97 -3.71
C THR A 24 -15.98 18.08 -4.07
N ALA A 25 -15.09 17.51 -3.24
CA ALA A 25 -13.65 17.51 -3.50
C ALA A 25 -13.28 16.54 -4.64
N ILE A 26 -13.90 15.37 -4.67
CA ILE A 26 -13.74 14.37 -5.74
C ILE A 26 -14.10 14.99 -7.09
N ASN A 27 -15.29 15.60 -7.21
CA ASN A 27 -15.77 16.16 -8.47
C ASN A 27 -14.86 17.30 -8.98
N ARG A 28 -14.28 18.10 -8.07
CA ARG A 28 -13.30 19.14 -8.44
C ARG A 28 -11.99 18.55 -8.97
N ALA A 29 -11.50 17.45 -8.38
CA ALA A 29 -10.30 16.78 -8.85
C ALA A 29 -10.52 16.13 -10.22
N VAL A 30 -11.65 15.45 -10.40
CA VAL A 30 -12.04 14.85 -11.69
C VAL A 30 -12.19 15.92 -12.77
N ALA A 31 -12.84 17.05 -12.47
CA ALA A 31 -12.96 18.18 -13.39
C ALA A 31 -11.61 18.84 -13.74
N ALA A 32 -10.59 18.68 -12.88
CA ALA A 32 -9.22 19.12 -13.15
C ALA A 32 -8.39 18.10 -13.96
N GLY A 33 -9.00 17.00 -14.40
CA GLY A 33 -8.33 15.92 -15.14
C GLY A 33 -7.55 14.94 -14.26
N ILE A 34 -7.74 15.00 -12.94
CA ILE A 34 -7.10 14.07 -12.00
C ILE A 34 -8.03 12.86 -11.80
N PRO A 35 -7.62 11.64 -12.18
CA PRO A 35 -8.42 10.45 -11.95
C PRO A 35 -8.55 10.18 -10.44
N VAL A 36 -9.77 9.88 -9.98
CA VAL A 36 -10.04 9.58 -8.57
C VAL A 36 -10.68 8.20 -8.44
N ILE A 37 -10.14 7.36 -7.57
CA ILE A 37 -10.78 6.11 -7.14
C ILE A 37 -11.08 6.19 -5.64
N THR A 38 -12.14 5.51 -5.21
CA THR A 38 -12.43 5.29 -3.80
C THR A 38 -12.04 3.88 -3.38
N PHE A 39 -11.66 3.70 -2.13
CA PHE A 39 -11.39 2.39 -1.57
C PHE A 39 -11.93 2.26 -0.16
N ASP A 40 -12.29 1.05 0.25
CA ASP A 40 -12.83 0.72 1.58
C ASP A 40 -14.18 1.40 1.92
N SER A 41 -14.24 2.72 1.97
CA SER A 41 -15.47 3.52 2.10
C SER A 41 -15.68 4.40 0.87
N ASP A 42 -16.94 4.53 0.44
CA ASP A 42 -17.30 5.02 -0.88
C ASP A 42 -18.05 6.36 -0.90
N ALA A 43 -17.99 7.05 -2.04
CA ALA A 43 -18.83 8.18 -2.42
C ALA A 43 -19.49 7.86 -3.77
N GLU A 44 -20.50 7.00 -3.75
CA GLU A 44 -21.13 6.44 -4.98
C GLU A 44 -21.71 7.52 -5.90
N ASP A 45 -22.23 8.61 -5.33
CA ASP A 45 -22.84 9.71 -6.08
C ASP A 45 -21.82 10.76 -6.59
N SER A 46 -20.52 10.52 -6.41
CA SER A 46 -19.45 11.40 -6.93
C SER A 46 -18.98 10.99 -8.33
N ASP A 47 -18.22 11.87 -8.99
CA ASP A 47 -17.62 11.63 -10.31
C ASP A 47 -16.41 10.66 -10.24
N ARG A 48 -16.23 9.93 -9.13
CA ARG A 48 -15.17 8.94 -8.98
C ARG A 48 -15.20 7.91 -10.11
N MET A 49 -14.02 7.44 -10.52
CA MET A 49 -13.89 6.48 -11.61
C MET A 49 -14.21 5.06 -11.18
N ALA A 50 -13.83 4.64 -9.99
CA ALA A 50 -14.06 3.29 -9.50
C ALA A 50 -14.10 3.25 -7.97
N TYR A 51 -14.73 2.21 -7.43
CA TYR A 51 -14.64 1.83 -6.02
C TYR A 51 -14.01 0.45 -5.89
N VAL A 52 -13.06 0.33 -4.97
CA VAL A 52 -12.40 -0.92 -4.60
C VAL A 52 -12.65 -1.21 -3.13
N GLY A 53 -13.53 -2.16 -2.82
CA GLY A 53 -13.79 -2.48 -1.43
C GLY A 53 -14.83 -3.56 -1.26
N THR A 54 -15.52 -3.54 -0.12
CA THR A 54 -16.51 -4.57 0.21
C THR A 54 -17.89 -4.13 -0.20
N ASP A 55 -18.67 -5.02 -0.82
CA ASP A 55 -20.12 -4.86 -0.82
C ASP A 55 -20.63 -5.17 0.59
N ASN A 56 -20.80 -4.11 1.37
CA ASN A 56 -21.14 -4.21 2.79
C ASN A 56 -22.52 -4.82 3.03
N VAL A 57 -23.48 -4.60 2.13
CA VAL A 57 -24.80 -5.24 2.23
C VAL A 57 -24.67 -6.74 1.98
N ALA A 58 -23.94 -7.14 0.94
CA ALA A 58 -23.67 -8.55 0.67
C ALA A 58 -22.89 -9.21 1.84
N PHE A 59 -21.93 -8.50 2.43
CA PHE A 59 -21.20 -8.95 3.61
C PHE A 59 -22.13 -9.20 4.80
N GLY A 60 -23.03 -8.26 5.08
CA GLY A 60 -24.07 -8.45 6.10
C GLY A 60 -24.97 -9.66 5.82
N VAL A 61 -25.34 -9.86 4.54
CA VAL A 61 -26.13 -11.03 4.13
C VAL A 61 -25.38 -12.33 4.39
N GLU A 62 -24.07 -12.39 4.13
CA GLU A 62 -23.26 -13.58 4.43
C GLU A 62 -23.15 -13.86 5.94
N LEU A 63 -23.03 -12.82 6.78
CA LEU A 63 -23.11 -12.97 8.24
C LEU A 63 -24.44 -13.62 8.67
N GLY A 64 -25.56 -13.14 8.12
CA GLY A 64 -26.89 -13.70 8.39
C GLY A 64 -27.04 -15.15 7.90
N LYS A 65 -26.54 -15.47 6.70
CA LYS A 65 -26.55 -16.84 6.16
C LYS A 65 -25.73 -17.79 7.03
N LEU A 66 -24.57 -17.35 7.49
CA LEU A 66 -23.71 -18.15 8.34
C LEU A 66 -24.37 -18.45 9.70
N LEU A 67 -25.09 -17.47 10.26
CA LEU A 67 -25.87 -17.67 11.48
C LEU A 67 -26.97 -18.72 11.29
N ASP A 68 -27.75 -18.63 10.22
CA ASP A 68 -28.79 -19.64 9.90
C ASP A 68 -28.21 -21.05 9.73
N GLN A 69 -27.04 -21.16 9.10
CA GLN A 69 -26.37 -22.44 8.88
C GLN A 69 -25.87 -23.08 10.18
N LEU A 70 -25.29 -22.28 11.07
CA LEU A 70 -24.69 -22.77 12.32
C LEU A 70 -25.73 -23.00 13.43
N ALA A 71 -26.85 -22.29 13.39
CA ALA A 71 -27.88 -22.36 14.41
C ALA A 71 -29.30 -22.24 13.78
N PRO A 72 -29.74 -23.27 13.03
CA PRO A 72 -30.99 -23.25 12.26
C PRO A 72 -32.26 -23.20 13.11
N GLN A 73 -32.16 -23.55 14.40
CA GLN A 73 -33.27 -23.46 15.35
C GLN A 73 -33.74 -22.02 15.60
N GLY A 74 -32.90 -21.03 15.27
CA GLY A 74 -33.22 -19.61 15.46
C GLY A 74 -33.21 -19.17 16.92
N GLY A 75 -33.79 -18.00 17.16
CA GLY A 75 -33.82 -17.35 18.46
C GLY A 75 -33.77 -15.83 18.35
N LYS A 76 -33.35 -15.18 19.43
CA LYS A 76 -33.15 -13.73 19.48
C LYS A 76 -31.70 -13.37 19.17
N TYR A 77 -31.49 -12.30 18.43
CA TYR A 77 -30.13 -11.80 18.15
C TYR A 77 -29.97 -10.31 18.41
N GLY A 78 -28.72 -9.93 18.68
CA GLY A 78 -28.25 -8.54 18.70
C GLY A 78 -27.09 -8.35 17.72
N VAL A 79 -26.93 -7.13 17.21
CA VAL A 79 -25.91 -6.76 16.25
C VAL A 79 -25.10 -5.59 16.80
N LEU A 80 -23.79 -5.79 16.89
CA LEU A 80 -22.83 -4.76 17.27
C LEU A 80 -22.27 -4.14 15.98
N SER A 81 -22.38 -2.82 15.87
CA SER A 81 -22.08 -2.05 14.65
C SER A 81 -21.38 -0.72 15.00
N SER A 82 -21.19 0.15 14.01
CA SER A 82 -20.72 1.52 14.20
C SER A 82 -21.41 2.48 13.24
N SER A 83 -21.31 3.79 13.51
CA SER A 83 -21.94 4.85 12.72
C SER A 83 -21.32 5.09 11.33
N ALA A 84 -20.21 4.42 10.99
CA ALA A 84 -19.60 4.55 9.68
C ALA A 84 -20.53 3.99 8.58
N PRO A 85 -20.74 4.70 7.44
CA PRO A 85 -21.74 4.32 6.43
C PRO A 85 -21.59 2.89 5.90
N ASN A 86 -20.36 2.47 5.64
CA ASN A 86 -20.03 1.11 5.22
C ASN A 86 -20.42 0.06 6.27
N VAL A 87 -20.24 0.35 7.56
CA VAL A 87 -20.56 -0.57 8.66
C VAL A 87 -22.08 -0.64 8.89
N VAL A 88 -22.79 0.49 8.78
CA VAL A 88 -24.26 0.53 8.83
C VAL A 88 -24.86 -0.35 7.73
N GLN A 89 -24.32 -0.32 6.50
CA GLN A 89 -24.75 -1.19 5.42
C GLN A 89 -24.60 -2.69 5.75
N ARG A 90 -23.60 -3.08 6.54
CA ARG A 90 -23.46 -4.48 7.02
C ARG A 90 -24.60 -4.86 7.96
N PHE A 91 -25.00 -3.96 8.85
CA PHE A 91 -26.17 -4.17 9.70
C PHE A 91 -27.45 -4.34 8.87
N ASP A 92 -27.64 -3.51 7.85
CA ASP A 92 -28.78 -3.61 6.94
C ASP A 92 -28.79 -4.96 6.20
N GLY A 93 -27.63 -5.42 5.75
CA GLY A 93 -27.47 -6.73 5.12
C GLY A 93 -27.85 -7.90 6.05
N VAL A 94 -27.39 -7.86 7.30
CA VAL A 94 -27.75 -8.86 8.33
C VAL A 94 -29.26 -8.88 8.55
N THR A 95 -29.84 -7.71 8.80
CA THR A 95 -31.27 -7.57 9.10
C THR A 95 -32.13 -7.99 7.91
N LYS A 96 -31.73 -7.61 6.70
CA LYS A 96 -32.41 -8.04 5.47
C LYS A 96 -32.41 -9.56 5.32
N ARG A 97 -31.26 -10.21 5.54
CA ARG A 97 -31.17 -11.67 5.40
C ARG A 97 -31.97 -12.40 6.47
N LEU A 98 -31.92 -11.96 7.73
CA LEU A 98 -32.62 -12.61 8.83
C LEU A 98 -34.13 -12.28 8.90
N ALA A 99 -34.57 -11.24 8.19
CA ALA A 99 -36.01 -10.99 7.97
C ALA A 99 -36.61 -11.90 6.89
N ASP A 100 -35.77 -12.50 6.03
CA ASP A 100 -36.19 -13.34 4.91
C ASP A 100 -35.99 -14.82 5.25
N ASP A 101 -37.09 -15.58 5.39
CA ASP A 101 -37.10 -17.03 5.61
C ASP A 101 -36.08 -17.52 6.67
N SER A 102 -36.15 -16.94 7.87
CA SER A 102 -35.25 -17.27 8.98
C SER A 102 -36.03 -17.40 10.30
N ASN A 103 -35.51 -18.24 11.21
CA ASN A 103 -36.03 -18.44 12.55
C ASN A 103 -35.48 -17.41 13.56
N TRP A 104 -34.68 -16.45 13.10
CA TRP A 104 -34.06 -15.42 13.93
C TRP A 104 -34.95 -14.18 14.04
N THR A 105 -34.98 -13.58 15.23
CA THR A 105 -35.73 -12.36 15.50
C THR A 105 -34.83 -11.33 16.18
N PRO A 106 -34.80 -10.07 15.73
CA PRO A 106 -34.03 -9.04 16.41
C PRO A 106 -34.67 -8.74 17.78
N ILE A 107 -33.85 -8.50 18.79
CA ILE A 107 -34.35 -7.91 20.04
C ILE A 107 -34.76 -6.45 19.84
N GLN A 108 -35.53 -5.92 20.79
CA GLN A 108 -35.65 -4.46 20.93
C GLN A 108 -34.25 -3.88 21.16
N ASP A 109 -33.88 -2.85 20.40
CA ASP A 109 -32.54 -2.25 20.36
C ASP A 109 -31.43 -3.22 19.90
N SER A 110 -31.72 -4.01 18.86
CA SER A 110 -30.76 -4.94 18.24
C SER A 110 -29.56 -4.26 17.55
N TYR A 111 -29.62 -2.96 17.28
CA TYR A 111 -28.48 -2.17 16.80
C TYR A 111 -27.82 -1.44 17.96
N LYS A 112 -26.53 -1.69 18.19
CA LYS A 112 -25.72 -0.92 19.15
C LYS A 112 -24.41 -0.46 18.51
N ASP A 113 -24.20 0.84 18.51
CA ASP A 113 -23.00 1.52 18.00
C ASP A 113 -21.88 1.47 19.05
N CYS A 114 -20.75 0.85 18.72
CA CYS A 114 -19.57 0.82 19.57
C CYS A 114 -18.63 2.02 19.39
N ASN A 115 -18.92 2.93 18.46
CA ASN A 115 -18.10 4.09 18.08
C ASN A 115 -16.65 3.70 17.77
N ASP A 116 -16.48 2.55 17.09
CA ASP A 116 -15.21 1.91 16.75
C ASP A 116 -14.28 1.66 17.97
N ASP A 117 -14.81 1.69 19.19
CA ASP A 117 -14.08 1.54 20.44
C ASP A 117 -14.19 0.12 21.02
N ILE A 118 -13.04 -0.46 21.38
CA ILE A 118 -12.93 -1.84 21.83
C ILE A 118 -13.65 -2.04 23.18
N ALA A 119 -13.46 -1.13 24.13
CA ALA A 119 -14.05 -1.26 25.47
C ALA A 119 -15.58 -1.15 25.42
N THR A 120 -16.08 -0.22 24.61
CA THR A 120 -17.50 -0.04 24.33
C THR A 120 -18.08 -1.26 23.61
N ALA A 121 -17.35 -1.82 22.64
CA ALA A 121 -17.74 -3.06 21.96
C ALA A 121 -17.91 -4.22 22.95
N LEU A 122 -16.92 -4.49 23.81
CA LEU A 122 -17.02 -5.55 24.82
C LEU A 122 -18.16 -5.30 25.82
N LYS A 123 -18.36 -4.05 26.26
CA LYS A 123 -19.50 -3.69 27.12
C LYS A 123 -20.83 -4.03 26.46
N ILE A 124 -21.00 -3.70 25.18
CA ILE A 124 -22.20 -4.03 24.38
C ILE A 124 -22.39 -5.55 24.28
N MET A 125 -21.31 -6.33 24.12
CA MET A 125 -21.39 -7.79 24.11
C MET A 125 -22.00 -8.32 25.42
N TYR A 126 -21.56 -7.83 26.57
CA TYR A 126 -22.14 -8.19 27.87
C TYR A 126 -23.61 -7.75 27.99
N GLU A 127 -23.96 -6.54 27.56
CA GLU A 127 -25.35 -6.06 27.56
C GLU A 127 -26.26 -7.00 26.75
N PHE A 128 -25.85 -7.40 25.54
CA PHE A 128 -26.62 -8.35 24.74
C PHE A 128 -26.74 -9.72 25.42
N ALA A 129 -25.66 -10.22 26.01
CA ALA A 129 -25.67 -11.49 26.73
C ALA A 129 -26.62 -11.46 27.95
N ASP A 130 -26.77 -10.31 28.61
CA ASP A 130 -27.69 -10.13 29.74
C ASP A 130 -29.15 -9.96 29.31
N MET A 131 -29.38 -9.48 28.09
CA MET A 131 -30.71 -9.45 27.45
C MET A 131 -31.20 -10.85 27.02
N GLY A 132 -30.38 -11.89 27.18
CA GLY A 132 -30.77 -13.28 26.92
C GLY A 132 -30.93 -13.62 25.43
N VAL A 133 -30.12 -13.00 24.57
CA VAL A 133 -30.04 -13.39 23.15
C VAL A 133 -29.41 -14.77 22.97
N GLN A 134 -29.69 -15.41 21.84
CA GLN A 134 -29.07 -16.68 21.43
C GLN A 134 -27.90 -16.45 20.46
N ALA A 135 -27.84 -15.28 19.83
CA ALA A 135 -26.71 -14.89 18.97
C ALA A 135 -26.32 -13.44 19.15
N ILE A 136 -25.02 -13.16 19.01
CA ILE A 136 -24.48 -11.81 18.93
C ILE A 136 -23.63 -11.73 17.67
N ILE A 137 -23.88 -10.70 16.87
CA ILE A 137 -23.26 -10.51 15.55
C ILE A 137 -22.49 -9.19 15.55
N PRO A 138 -21.19 -9.16 15.88
CA PRO A 138 -20.34 -8.02 15.58
C PRO A 138 -20.07 -7.96 14.07
N VAL A 139 -20.52 -6.89 13.39
CA VAL A 139 -20.29 -6.73 11.94
C VAL A 139 -18.87 -6.25 11.58
N GLY A 140 -18.03 -6.07 12.62
CA GLY A 140 -16.61 -5.75 12.56
C GLY A 140 -15.85 -6.47 13.69
N GLY A 141 -14.53 -6.54 13.56
CA GLY A 141 -13.65 -7.30 14.47
C GLY A 141 -13.35 -6.65 15.83
N TRP A 142 -13.89 -5.46 16.14
CA TRP A 142 -13.55 -4.66 17.33
C TRP A 142 -13.43 -5.43 18.65
N PRO A 143 -14.44 -6.23 19.07
CA PRO A 143 -14.38 -6.88 20.38
C PRO A 143 -13.31 -7.99 20.44
N MET A 144 -12.84 -8.49 19.30
CA MET A 144 -11.81 -9.53 19.23
C MET A 144 -10.37 -8.98 19.21
N TRP A 145 -10.19 -7.67 19.02
CA TRP A 145 -8.86 -7.06 19.10
C TRP A 145 -8.27 -7.11 20.52
N ASP A 146 -9.12 -7.04 21.55
CA ASP A 146 -8.75 -7.42 22.90
C ASP A 146 -8.98 -8.92 23.10
N LYS A 147 -7.92 -9.70 22.87
CA LYS A 147 -7.95 -11.17 22.98
C LYS A 147 -8.39 -11.64 24.37
N GLU A 148 -7.90 -10.99 25.43
CA GLU A 148 -8.18 -11.43 26.79
C GLU A 148 -9.60 -11.04 27.19
N GLY A 149 -10.03 -9.82 26.87
CA GLY A 149 -11.41 -9.38 27.07
C GLY A 149 -12.43 -10.25 26.32
N TRP A 150 -12.13 -10.62 25.06
CA TRP A 150 -12.98 -11.55 24.30
C TRP A 150 -13.05 -12.94 24.93
N LYS A 151 -11.91 -13.49 25.35
CA LYS A 151 -11.85 -14.80 26.01
C LYS A 151 -12.59 -14.78 27.34
N GLU A 152 -12.46 -13.71 28.12
CA GLU A 152 -13.17 -13.52 29.38
C GLU A 152 -14.69 -13.46 29.15
N PHE A 153 -15.14 -12.67 28.17
CA PHE A 153 -16.54 -12.60 27.76
C PHE A 153 -17.08 -13.97 27.37
N PHE A 154 -16.38 -14.68 26.49
CA PHE A 154 -16.77 -16.01 26.04
C PHE A 154 -16.89 -16.99 27.21
N ASN A 155 -15.84 -17.06 28.05
CA ASN A 155 -15.79 -17.98 29.17
C ASN A 155 -16.88 -17.69 30.22
N SER A 156 -17.18 -16.43 30.47
CA SER A 156 -18.20 -16.01 31.45
C SER A 156 -19.63 -16.29 30.99
N ASN A 157 -19.85 -16.53 29.70
CA ASN A 157 -21.18 -16.75 29.11
C ASN A 157 -21.31 -18.13 28.43
N LYS A 158 -20.41 -19.08 28.75
CA LYS A 158 -20.43 -20.44 28.18
C LYS A 158 -21.74 -21.20 28.44
N ASP A 159 -22.34 -20.97 29.60
CA ASP A 159 -23.62 -21.56 30.02
C ASP A 159 -24.81 -21.05 29.20
N LYS A 160 -24.72 -19.85 28.64
CA LYS A 160 -25.75 -19.24 27.79
C LYS A 160 -25.78 -19.80 26.36
N ASN A 161 -24.78 -20.59 25.97
CA ASN A 161 -24.65 -21.21 24.64
C ASN A 161 -24.86 -20.22 23.47
N LEU A 162 -24.19 -19.06 23.57
CA LEU A 162 -24.28 -18.00 22.57
C LEU A 162 -23.65 -18.44 21.24
N THR A 163 -24.31 -18.12 20.13
CA THR A 163 -23.72 -18.22 18.78
C THR A 163 -23.06 -16.89 18.43
N LEU A 164 -21.74 -16.91 18.26
CA LEU A 164 -20.92 -15.73 17.97
C LEU A 164 -20.43 -15.78 16.53
N ILE A 165 -20.98 -14.89 15.69
CA ILE A 165 -20.61 -14.73 14.28
C ILE A 165 -19.99 -13.35 14.10
N VAL A 166 -18.72 -13.29 13.72
CA VAL A 166 -17.97 -12.02 13.68
C VAL A 166 -17.53 -11.67 12.27
N GLY A 167 -17.72 -10.41 11.90
CA GLY A 167 -17.23 -9.85 10.65
C GLY A 167 -15.77 -9.39 10.77
N ASP A 168 -14.83 -10.30 10.57
CA ASP A 168 -13.43 -10.01 10.23
C ASP A 168 -12.67 -11.33 10.12
N THR A 169 -11.52 -11.33 9.45
CA THR A 169 -10.64 -12.51 9.38
C THR A 169 -9.16 -12.15 9.48
N LEU A 170 -8.81 -11.12 10.27
CA LEU A 170 -7.39 -10.89 10.58
C LEU A 170 -6.84 -12.05 11.42
N GLU A 171 -5.51 -12.12 11.52
CA GLU A 171 -4.82 -13.23 12.17
C GLU A 171 -5.30 -13.46 13.61
N VAL A 172 -5.60 -12.38 14.36
CA VAL A 172 -6.14 -12.47 15.71
C VAL A 172 -7.52 -13.15 15.74
N GLN A 173 -8.45 -12.81 14.84
CA GLN A 173 -9.76 -13.46 14.79
C GLN A 173 -9.64 -14.92 14.37
N MET A 174 -8.80 -15.22 13.38
CA MET A 174 -8.55 -16.59 12.93
C MET A 174 -7.96 -17.46 14.06
N GLN A 175 -7.02 -16.91 14.85
CA GLN A 175 -6.47 -17.60 16.03
C GLN A 175 -7.57 -17.89 17.06
N LEU A 176 -8.39 -16.89 17.41
CA LEU A 176 -9.48 -17.05 18.37
C LEU A 176 -10.54 -18.06 17.90
N MET A 177 -10.88 -18.08 16.61
CA MET A 177 -11.79 -19.08 16.03
C MET A 177 -11.18 -20.49 16.10
N ASN A 178 -9.91 -20.65 15.73
CA ASN A 178 -9.21 -21.95 15.82
C ASN A 178 -9.11 -22.46 17.26
N GLU A 179 -9.02 -21.56 18.24
CA GLU A 179 -9.07 -21.88 19.67
C GLU A 179 -10.49 -22.15 20.20
N GLY A 180 -11.53 -21.99 19.37
CA GLY A 180 -12.92 -22.26 19.72
C GLY A 180 -13.65 -21.11 20.42
N TYR A 181 -13.13 -19.88 20.35
CA TYR A 181 -13.73 -18.69 20.95
C TYR A 181 -14.71 -17.94 20.02
N ALA A 182 -15.02 -18.48 18.83
CA ALA A 182 -16.04 -17.95 17.92
C ALA A 182 -16.66 -19.11 17.13
N ASN A 183 -17.93 -18.99 16.73
CA ASN A 183 -18.62 -20.03 15.96
C ASN A 183 -18.38 -19.88 14.45
N GLY A 184 -18.24 -18.64 13.97
CA GLY A 184 -18.03 -18.36 12.56
C GLY A 184 -17.46 -16.96 12.32
N LEU A 185 -16.70 -16.84 11.23
CA LEU A 185 -16.15 -15.58 10.76
C LEU A 185 -16.55 -15.35 9.30
N VAL A 186 -16.77 -14.08 8.92
CA VAL A 186 -16.96 -13.68 7.53
C VAL A 186 -15.85 -12.71 7.12
N ALA A 187 -15.19 -13.02 6.01
CA ALA A 187 -14.10 -12.24 5.43
C ALA A 187 -14.60 -11.20 4.42
N PHE A 188 -13.69 -10.30 4.04
CA PHE A 188 -13.90 -9.33 2.96
C PHE A 188 -14.45 -9.99 1.69
N LEU A 189 -15.57 -9.46 1.18
CA LEU A 189 -16.08 -9.78 -0.16
C LEU A 189 -15.54 -8.71 -1.12
N GLU A 190 -14.47 -9.04 -1.83
CA GLU A 190 -13.87 -8.10 -2.79
C GLU A 190 -14.87 -7.76 -3.90
N VAL A 191 -15.22 -6.48 -3.99
CA VAL A 191 -16.07 -5.93 -5.03
C VAL A 191 -15.35 -4.75 -5.70
N LEU A 192 -15.15 -4.91 -7.00
CA LEU A 192 -14.64 -3.88 -7.89
C LEU A 192 -15.82 -3.29 -8.67
N ARG A 193 -16.21 -2.05 -8.34
CA ARG A 193 -17.17 -1.29 -9.15
C ARG A 193 -16.37 -0.42 -10.13
N TYR A 194 -16.17 -0.93 -11.35
CA TYR A 194 -15.43 -0.26 -12.43
C TYR A 194 -16.34 0.04 -13.63
N PRO A 195 -16.13 1.14 -14.37
CA PRO A 195 -16.58 1.26 -15.74
C PRO A 195 -15.75 0.30 -16.61
N LEU A 196 -16.41 -0.51 -17.44
CA LEU A 196 -15.82 -1.58 -18.27
C LEU A 196 -14.66 -1.16 -19.20
N VAL A 197 -14.35 0.13 -19.28
CA VAL A 197 -13.26 0.68 -20.08
C VAL A 197 -12.48 1.65 -19.21
N LEU A 198 -11.30 1.24 -18.77
CA LEU A 198 -10.31 2.15 -18.20
C LEU A 198 -9.83 3.12 -19.30
N PRO A 199 -9.64 4.42 -18.99
CA PRO A 199 -8.93 5.31 -19.90
C PRO A 199 -7.54 4.74 -20.17
N LYS A 200 -7.02 4.96 -21.39
CA LYS A 200 -5.66 4.53 -21.71
C LYS A 200 -4.70 5.17 -20.71
N LEU A 201 -3.96 4.33 -20.00
CA LEU A 201 -2.88 4.76 -19.12
C LEU A 201 -1.74 5.26 -20.03
N GLU A 202 -1.67 6.56 -20.28
CA GLU A 202 -0.48 7.19 -20.85
C GLU A 202 0.52 7.37 -19.71
N VAL A 203 1.39 6.38 -19.51
CA VAL A 203 2.52 6.49 -18.58
C VAL A 203 3.64 7.22 -19.30
N ASP A 204 4.05 8.36 -18.75
CA ASP A 204 5.31 9.00 -19.14
C ASP A 204 6.44 8.41 -18.29
N ASP A 205 7.13 7.42 -18.85
CA ASP A 205 8.22 6.70 -18.20
C ASP A 205 9.50 7.56 -18.03
N ASN A 206 9.47 8.85 -18.43
CA ASN A 206 10.59 9.80 -18.28
C ASN A 206 11.94 9.28 -18.82
N TYR A 207 11.89 8.67 -20.01
CA TYR A 207 13.08 8.08 -20.63
C TYR A 207 14.15 9.12 -20.98
N ILE A 208 15.41 8.69 -20.89
CA ILE A 208 16.58 9.57 -21.02
C ILE A 208 16.85 9.88 -22.50
N GLU A 209 16.26 9.12 -23.43
CA GLU A 209 16.24 9.30 -24.89
C GLU A 209 17.48 10.02 -25.49
N ARG A 210 17.39 11.35 -25.68
CA ARG A 210 18.40 12.20 -26.32
C ARG A 210 19.55 12.56 -25.37
N LEU A 211 19.29 12.59 -24.07
CA LEU A 211 20.30 12.85 -23.04
C LEU A 211 21.31 11.70 -22.95
N ALA A 212 20.94 10.48 -23.33
CA ALA A 212 21.86 9.35 -23.44
C ALA A 212 22.98 9.61 -24.47
N ILE A 213 22.64 10.22 -25.62
CA ILE A 213 23.61 10.59 -26.66
C ILE A 213 24.61 11.61 -26.11
N PHE A 214 24.11 12.60 -25.36
CA PHE A 214 24.95 13.60 -24.71
C PHE A 214 25.92 12.96 -23.70
N GLY A 215 25.45 11.99 -22.92
CA GLY A 215 26.28 11.21 -22.00
C GLY A 215 27.42 10.46 -22.71
N TYR A 216 27.14 9.77 -23.81
CA TYR A 216 28.16 9.07 -24.59
C TYR A 216 29.19 10.03 -25.22
N VAL A 217 28.75 11.18 -25.72
CA VAL A 217 29.66 12.19 -26.30
C VAL A 217 30.59 12.73 -25.24
N ILE A 218 30.08 13.07 -24.05
CA ILE A 218 30.90 13.55 -22.93
C ILE A 218 31.92 12.49 -22.52
N PHE A 219 31.48 11.25 -22.32
CA PHE A 219 32.39 10.18 -21.94
C PHE A 219 33.49 9.97 -22.99
N ALA A 220 33.15 9.97 -24.28
CA ALA A 220 34.11 9.84 -25.37
C ALA A 220 35.15 10.97 -25.38
N LEU A 221 34.71 12.22 -25.18
CA LEU A 221 35.63 13.37 -25.10
C LEU A 221 36.59 13.25 -23.92
N ILE A 222 36.09 12.88 -22.74
CA ILE A 222 36.92 12.67 -21.54
C ILE A 222 37.90 11.53 -21.77
N ALA A 223 37.45 10.39 -22.31
CA ALA A 223 38.30 9.24 -22.57
C ALA A 223 39.40 9.56 -23.59
N VAL A 224 39.09 10.22 -24.71
CA VAL A 224 40.08 10.59 -25.74
C VAL A 224 41.11 11.58 -25.19
N ALA A 225 40.67 12.62 -24.47
CA ALA A 225 41.57 13.58 -23.85
C ALA A 225 42.48 12.92 -22.82
N SER A 226 41.92 12.05 -21.97
CA SER A 226 42.64 11.32 -20.93
C SER A 226 43.68 10.37 -21.52
N LEU A 227 43.31 9.57 -22.53
CA LEU A 227 44.23 8.68 -23.23
C LEU A 227 45.34 9.46 -23.96
N SER A 228 45.02 10.60 -24.56
CA SER A 228 46.00 11.46 -25.22
C SER A 228 47.03 12.01 -24.22
N LEU A 229 46.57 12.48 -23.06
CA LEU A 229 47.44 12.93 -21.96
C LEU A 229 48.25 11.78 -21.36
N MET A 230 47.67 10.58 -21.28
CA MET A 230 48.34 9.37 -20.82
C MET A 230 49.54 9.03 -21.71
N VAL A 231 49.32 8.99 -23.03
CA VAL A 231 50.36 8.75 -24.03
C VAL A 231 51.40 9.87 -24.01
N TRP A 232 50.96 11.13 -23.98
CA TRP A 232 51.88 12.28 -23.94
C TRP A 232 52.79 12.24 -22.72
N THR A 233 52.24 11.95 -21.54
CA THR A 233 52.96 11.82 -20.28
C THR A 233 53.98 10.68 -20.34
N TYR A 234 53.62 9.56 -20.97
CA TYR A 234 54.52 8.43 -21.13
C TYR A 234 55.71 8.77 -22.05
N LEU A 235 55.44 9.40 -23.19
CA LEU A 235 56.48 9.79 -24.16
C LEU A 235 57.43 10.85 -23.60
N HIS A 236 56.92 11.80 -22.82
CA HIS A 236 57.69 12.92 -22.28
C HIS A 236 58.17 12.70 -20.83
N LYS A 237 58.12 11.47 -20.31
CA LYS A 237 58.46 11.12 -18.92
C LYS A 237 59.84 11.60 -18.43
N ASN A 238 60.78 11.86 -19.35
CA ASN A 238 62.14 12.31 -19.05
C ASN A 238 62.29 13.84 -18.99
N THR A 239 61.25 14.60 -19.35
CA THR A 239 61.27 16.06 -19.24
C THR A 239 61.31 16.49 -17.77
N ARG A 240 62.00 17.60 -17.48
CA ARG A 240 62.25 18.06 -16.10
C ARG A 240 60.96 18.22 -15.29
N VAL A 241 59.90 18.72 -15.92
CA VAL A 241 58.60 18.96 -15.28
C VAL A 241 57.90 17.63 -14.95
N ILE A 242 57.74 16.73 -15.92
CA ILE A 242 57.03 15.45 -15.71
C ILE A 242 57.80 14.53 -14.76
N LYS A 243 59.13 14.57 -14.82
CA LYS A 243 59.99 13.82 -13.90
C LYS A 243 59.87 14.32 -12.46
N ALA A 244 59.73 15.64 -12.25
CA ALA A 244 59.49 16.22 -10.93
C ALA A 244 58.10 15.85 -10.38
N SER A 245 57.08 15.80 -11.24
CA SER A 245 55.72 15.37 -10.89
C SER A 245 55.53 13.85 -10.80
N GLN A 246 56.60 13.07 -10.98
CA GLN A 246 56.61 11.60 -11.01
C GLN A 246 55.69 11.00 -12.09
N PRO A 247 56.24 10.45 -13.18
CA PRO A 247 55.43 9.95 -14.30
C PRO A 247 54.39 8.89 -13.89
N PHE A 248 54.70 8.04 -12.91
CA PHE A 248 53.77 7.03 -12.39
C PHE A 248 52.53 7.65 -11.71
N PHE A 249 52.73 8.72 -10.93
CA PHE A 249 51.68 9.46 -10.25
C PHE A 249 50.64 10.02 -11.24
N LEU A 250 51.13 10.67 -12.31
CA LEU A 250 50.28 11.25 -13.34
C LEU A 250 49.45 10.18 -14.09
N GLN A 251 50.01 8.99 -14.31
CA GLN A 251 49.32 7.89 -14.98
C GLN A 251 48.17 7.34 -14.11
N MET A 252 48.39 7.18 -12.80
CA MET A 252 47.34 6.72 -11.88
C MET A 252 46.16 7.70 -11.79
N ILE A 253 46.42 9.01 -11.75
CA ILE A 253 45.37 10.03 -11.76
C ILE A 253 44.51 9.90 -13.02
N ILE A 254 45.15 9.77 -14.18
CA ILE A 254 44.45 9.63 -15.47
C ILE A 254 43.61 8.35 -15.51
N VAL A 255 44.14 7.23 -15.00
CA VAL A 255 43.39 5.97 -14.89
C VAL A 255 42.17 6.13 -13.98
N GLY A 256 42.31 6.78 -12.82
CA GLY A 256 41.19 7.06 -11.91
C GLY A 256 40.10 7.92 -12.56
N ILE A 257 40.48 8.94 -13.35
CA ILE A 257 39.54 9.80 -14.08
C ILE A 257 38.77 9.02 -15.17
N ILE A 258 39.44 8.09 -15.87
CA ILE A 258 38.77 7.24 -16.88
C ILE A 258 37.75 6.30 -16.21
N ILE A 259 38.12 5.66 -15.10
CA ILE A 259 37.21 4.77 -14.36
C ILE A 259 36.04 5.56 -13.75
N PHE A 260 36.30 6.76 -13.23
CA PHE A 260 35.27 7.62 -12.68
C PHE A 260 34.27 8.09 -13.75
N SER A 261 34.78 8.56 -14.90
CA SER A 261 33.95 9.06 -15.99
C SER A 261 33.17 7.96 -16.72
N SER A 262 33.61 6.70 -16.68
CA SER A 262 32.86 5.60 -17.29
C SER A 262 31.53 5.33 -16.61
N ALA A 263 31.29 5.82 -15.39
CA ALA A 263 30.00 5.79 -14.71
C ALA A 263 28.89 6.53 -15.48
N ILE A 264 29.25 7.44 -16.40
CA ILE A 264 28.28 8.12 -17.28
C ILE A 264 27.59 7.10 -18.21
N VAL A 265 28.28 6.05 -18.65
CA VAL A 265 27.73 5.05 -19.57
C VAL A 265 26.55 4.28 -18.96
N PRO A 266 26.65 3.62 -17.79
CA PRO A 266 25.50 2.95 -17.19
C PRO A 266 24.37 3.91 -16.78
N LEU A 267 24.67 5.18 -16.47
CA LEU A 267 23.65 6.20 -16.21
C LEU A 267 22.81 6.56 -17.44
N THR A 268 23.23 6.16 -18.64
CA THR A 268 22.46 6.35 -19.89
C THR A 268 21.58 5.16 -20.28
N ILE A 269 21.62 4.07 -19.51
CA ILE A 269 20.85 2.85 -19.77
C ILE A 269 19.49 2.99 -19.08
N ASP A 270 18.43 2.93 -19.87
CA ASP A 270 17.04 2.92 -19.43
C ASP A 270 16.27 1.73 -20.03
N THR A 271 15.07 1.52 -19.51
CA THR A 271 14.20 0.39 -19.86
C THR A 271 13.47 0.56 -21.20
N ASP A 272 13.60 1.73 -21.86
CA ASP A 272 13.11 1.97 -23.23
C ASP A 272 13.94 1.19 -24.25
N ARG A 273 15.27 1.18 -24.07
CA ARG A 273 16.21 0.58 -25.03
C ARG A 273 16.78 -0.76 -24.59
N TYR A 274 16.75 -1.04 -23.30
CA TYR A 274 17.40 -2.19 -22.69
C TYR A 274 16.43 -2.97 -21.79
N SER A 275 16.74 -4.24 -21.53
CA SER A 275 15.94 -5.05 -20.61
C SER A 275 16.00 -4.52 -19.18
N GLN A 276 14.99 -4.84 -18.37
CA GLN A 276 14.98 -4.53 -16.93
C GLN A 276 16.25 -5.05 -16.25
N GLU A 277 16.64 -6.29 -16.56
CA GLU A 277 17.86 -6.91 -16.02
C GLU A 277 19.12 -6.10 -16.37
N ALA A 278 19.24 -5.61 -17.60
CA ALA A 278 20.37 -4.78 -18.01
C ALA A 278 20.38 -3.43 -17.29
N SER A 279 19.20 -2.85 -17.04
CA SER A 279 19.04 -1.59 -16.30
C SER A 279 19.38 -1.75 -14.82
N ASP A 280 18.99 -2.86 -14.21
CA ASP A 280 19.32 -3.20 -12.81
C ASP A 280 20.84 -3.38 -12.65
N ILE A 281 21.48 -4.11 -13.58
CA ILE A 281 22.94 -4.27 -13.61
C ILE A 281 23.61 -2.90 -13.77
N ALA A 282 23.15 -2.08 -14.71
CA ALA A 282 23.70 -0.74 -14.96
C ALA A 282 23.63 0.12 -13.69
N CYS A 283 22.46 0.19 -13.04
CA CYS A 283 22.26 0.93 -11.80
C CYS A 283 23.24 0.50 -10.69
N MET A 284 23.46 -0.82 -10.55
CA MET A 284 24.38 -1.35 -9.54
C MET A 284 25.86 -1.11 -9.87
N THR A 285 26.24 -0.92 -11.13
CA THR A 285 27.63 -0.64 -11.52
C THR A 285 28.10 0.79 -11.26
N VAL A 286 27.18 1.76 -11.26
CA VAL A 286 27.47 3.19 -11.03
C VAL A 286 28.28 3.46 -9.74
N PRO A 287 27.84 3.01 -8.55
CA PRO A 287 28.58 3.28 -7.31
C PRO A 287 29.98 2.67 -7.32
N TRP A 288 30.19 1.51 -7.97
CA TRP A 288 31.50 0.88 -8.08
C TRP A 288 32.46 1.71 -8.93
N LEU A 289 32.02 2.17 -10.10
CA LEU A 289 32.84 2.98 -11.01
C LEU A 289 33.22 4.32 -10.37
N LEU A 290 32.26 4.99 -9.73
CA LEU A 290 32.52 6.25 -9.02
C LEU A 290 33.49 6.05 -7.84
N THR A 291 33.28 5.03 -7.02
CA THR A 291 34.11 4.79 -5.81
C THR A 291 35.52 4.35 -6.18
N ILE A 292 35.67 3.41 -7.12
CA ILE A 292 36.99 2.93 -7.56
C ILE A 292 37.76 4.06 -8.26
N GLY A 293 37.10 4.81 -9.15
CA GLY A 293 37.70 5.95 -9.84
C GLY A 293 38.15 7.04 -8.86
N PHE A 294 37.27 7.47 -7.96
CA PHE A 294 37.58 8.47 -6.95
C PHE A 294 38.71 8.03 -6.02
N THR A 295 38.66 6.80 -5.51
CA THR A 295 39.69 6.25 -4.63
C THR A 295 41.03 6.18 -5.36
N THR A 296 41.06 5.69 -6.61
CA THR A 296 42.29 5.63 -7.41
C THR A 296 42.90 7.00 -7.62
N THR A 297 42.08 8.03 -7.86
CA THR A 297 42.54 9.42 -8.01
C THR A 297 43.02 10.02 -6.68
N VAL A 298 42.34 9.75 -5.57
CA VAL A 298 42.62 10.39 -4.27
C VAL A 298 43.74 9.68 -3.50
N SER A 299 43.86 8.35 -3.59
CA SER A 299 44.92 7.57 -2.94
C SER A 299 46.32 8.04 -3.33
N VAL A 300 46.46 8.64 -4.51
CA VAL A 300 47.75 9.16 -4.98
C VAL A 300 48.20 10.40 -4.17
N PHE A 301 47.27 11.19 -3.60
CA PHE A 301 47.62 12.35 -2.77
C PHE A 301 48.09 11.97 -1.36
N GLN A 302 47.67 10.81 -0.84
CA GLN A 302 48.04 10.35 0.51
C GLN A 302 49.40 9.64 0.59
N MET A 303 49.96 9.20 -0.55
CA MET A 303 51.27 8.52 -0.57
C MET A 303 52.46 9.47 -0.43
N TYR A 304 52.25 10.79 -0.39
CA TYR A 304 53.31 11.81 -0.46
C TYR A 304 53.23 12.91 0.62
N THR A 305 52.44 12.71 1.67
CA THR A 305 52.59 13.43 2.96
C THR A 305 53.41 12.60 3.93
#